data_AF-A0A5C4XP58-F1
#
_entry.id   AF-A0A5C4XP58-F1
#
_cell.length_a   1.000
_cell.length_b   1.000
_cell.length_c   1.000
_cell.angle_alpha   90.00
_cell.angle_beta   90.00
_cell.angle_gamma   90.00
#
_symmetry.space_group_name_H-M   'P 1'
#
loop_
_entity.id
_entity.type
_entity.pdbx_description
1 polymer ?
#
loop_
_entity_poly.entity_id
_entity_poly.type
_entity_poly.pdbx_seq_one_letter_code
_entity_poly.pdbx_strand_id
1 'polypeptide(L)'
;MPTSLVPLPERPLALPAAQPRRTTTRGRLRIVVARRAERAQRYEQVARLFAAGHTFSAIARQVGLARSTVTEWLRREGFPIRQTPPSSLTRHATLIRASMAQREWTVTQIYDTLVQQGYEGAFSGVSAYVTWLREGHEPPATADQPGLTPVREKRLGVREVSWLFTLDPDRLTPEMTRRLRLLVDRWPQGQATYALIQQLTSLLRQAPTSGSALLASWIQAALDSGMMEIQRLGRSFKKDFAAICGAIESPWSNGQTEGQVHRLKLIKRQMYGRANLDLLKCRVLLA
;
A
#
# COMPACT_ATOMS: atom_id res chain seq x y z
N MET A 1 20.26 20.20 66.94
CA MET A 1 20.25 18.89 66.25
C MET A 1 19.33 19.03 65.04
N PRO A 2 19.83 18.87 63.81
CA PRO A 2 19.10 19.28 62.61
C PRO A 2 18.06 18.24 62.19
N THR A 3 16.90 18.72 61.77
CA THR A 3 15.77 17.96 61.24
C THR A 3 16.16 17.30 59.93
N SER A 4 16.28 15.99 59.92
CA SER A 4 16.58 15.19 58.73
C SER A 4 15.36 15.17 57.80
N LEU A 5 15.49 15.77 56.61
CA LEU A 5 14.53 15.67 55.52
C LEU A 5 14.60 14.26 54.93
N VAL A 6 13.52 13.48 55.09
CA VAL A 6 13.33 12.22 54.37
C VAL A 6 13.12 12.53 52.89
N PRO A 7 13.92 11.98 51.96
CA PRO A 7 13.65 12.13 50.54
C PRO A 7 12.49 11.21 50.15
N LEU A 8 11.53 11.75 49.41
CA LEU A 8 10.45 10.98 48.77
C LEU A 8 11.05 9.99 47.77
N PRO A 9 10.51 8.76 47.64
CA PRO A 9 10.96 7.82 46.63
C PRO A 9 10.67 8.38 45.24
N GLU A 10 11.72 8.51 44.43
CA GLU A 10 11.63 8.84 43.02
C GLU A 10 10.72 7.82 42.32
N ARG A 11 9.52 8.27 41.92
CA ARG A 11 8.70 7.51 40.96
C ARG A 11 9.47 7.49 39.64
N PRO A 12 9.70 6.32 39.01
CA PRO A 12 10.33 6.28 37.69
C PRO A 12 9.44 7.00 36.68
N LEU A 13 10.00 8.04 36.06
CA LEU A 13 9.41 8.73 34.91
C LEU A 13 9.33 7.75 33.74
N ALA A 14 8.11 7.35 33.40
CA ALA A 14 7.70 6.62 32.20
C ALA A 14 8.36 5.25 31.95
N LEU A 15 7.51 4.20 31.88
CA LEU A 15 7.89 2.94 31.25
C LEU A 15 8.35 3.23 29.80
N PRO A 16 9.45 2.61 29.33
CA PRO A 16 9.93 2.82 27.97
C PRO A 16 8.81 2.50 26.98
N ALA A 17 8.50 3.47 26.11
CA ALA A 17 7.52 3.31 25.05
C ALA A 17 7.80 1.98 24.32
N ALA A 18 6.75 1.16 24.18
CA ALA A 18 6.82 -0.12 23.50
C ALA A 18 7.59 0.04 22.18
N GLN A 19 8.68 -0.73 22.04
CA GLN A 19 9.59 -0.64 20.90
C GLN A 19 8.80 -0.50 19.58
N PRO A 20 9.12 0.49 18.72
CA PRO A 20 8.39 0.67 17.48
C PRO A 20 8.44 -0.63 16.67
N ARG A 21 7.28 -1.06 16.17
CA ARG A 21 7.14 -2.29 15.39
C ARG A 21 8.18 -2.31 14.27
N ARG A 22 9.07 -3.31 14.29
CA ARG A 22 10.07 -3.56 13.24
C ARG A 22 9.38 -3.66 11.88
N THR A 23 9.46 -2.61 11.07
CA THR A 23 8.86 -2.53 9.72
C THR A 23 9.60 -3.34 8.66
N THR A 24 10.75 -3.92 9.01
CA THR A 24 11.46 -4.91 8.18
C THR A 24 11.55 -6.24 8.91
N THR A 25 10.71 -7.20 8.51
CA THR A 25 10.79 -8.58 8.99
C THR A 25 12.18 -9.14 8.66
N ARG A 26 12.82 -9.83 9.62
CA ARG A 26 14.14 -10.50 9.47
C ARG A 26 14.26 -11.32 8.18
N GLY A 27 13.13 -11.86 7.68
CA GLY A 27 13.04 -12.56 6.40
C GLY A 27 13.31 -11.69 5.15
N ARG A 28 12.86 -10.42 5.13
CA ARG A 28 13.10 -9.51 4.01
C ARG A 28 14.58 -9.12 3.90
N LEU A 29 15.26 -8.94 5.03
CA LEU A 29 16.71 -8.72 5.06
C LEU A 29 17.48 -9.94 4.56
N ARG A 30 17.08 -11.16 4.97
CA ARG A 30 17.67 -12.42 4.45
C ARG A 30 17.55 -12.53 2.94
N ILE A 31 16.39 -12.19 2.37
CA ILE A 31 16.17 -12.22 0.91
C ILE A 31 17.06 -11.20 0.18
N VAL A 32 17.21 -9.99 0.74
CA VAL A 32 18.06 -8.95 0.14
C VAL A 32 19.53 -9.35 0.19
N VAL A 33 20.01 -9.89 1.32
CA VAL A 33 21.38 -10.39 1.49
C VAL A 33 21.66 -11.56 0.55
N ALA A 34 20.75 -12.54 0.46
CA ALA A 34 20.88 -13.69 -0.43
C ALA A 34 20.95 -13.26 -1.91
N ARG A 35 20.09 -12.34 -2.34
CA ARG A 35 20.11 -11.79 -3.70
C ARG A 35 21.37 -10.98 -4.01
N ARG A 36 22.00 -10.36 -3.00
CA ARG A 36 23.28 -9.66 -3.15
C ARG A 36 24.41 -10.68 -3.37
N ALA A 37 24.45 -11.74 -2.56
CA ALA A 37 25.44 -12.81 -2.68
C ALA A 37 25.34 -13.52 -4.04
N GLU A 38 24.13 -13.87 -4.49
CA GLU A 38 23.89 -14.50 -5.79
C GLU A 38 24.37 -13.61 -6.96
N ARG A 39 24.15 -12.30 -6.87
CA ARG A 39 24.61 -11.37 -7.91
C ARG A 39 26.13 -11.22 -7.90
N ALA A 40 26.75 -11.17 -6.72
CA ALA A 40 28.21 -11.10 -6.58
C ALA A 40 28.89 -12.34 -7.21
N GLN A 41 28.36 -13.53 -6.93
CA GLN A 41 28.83 -14.77 -7.55
C GLN A 41 28.70 -14.74 -9.09
N ARG A 42 27.59 -14.25 -9.63
CA ARG A 42 27.43 -14.09 -11.08
C ARG A 42 28.45 -13.12 -11.68
N TYR A 43 28.78 -12.03 -10.97
CA TYR A 43 29.79 -11.08 -11.41
C TYR A 43 31.19 -11.70 -11.40
N GLU A 44 31.57 -12.40 -10.32
CA GLU A 44 32.84 -13.13 -10.25
C GLU A 44 32.96 -14.17 -11.38
N GLN A 45 31.87 -14.86 -11.71
CA GLN A 45 31.82 -15.79 -12.82
C GLN A 45 32.03 -15.09 -14.18
N VAL A 46 31.40 -13.93 -14.39
CA VAL A 46 31.60 -13.10 -15.59
C VAL A 46 33.06 -12.63 -15.68
N ALA A 47 33.64 -12.13 -14.59
CA ALA A 47 35.03 -11.68 -14.53
C ALA A 47 36.02 -12.81 -14.81
N ARG A 48 35.79 -14.00 -14.25
CA ARG A 48 36.62 -15.20 -14.49
C ARG A 48 36.57 -15.64 -15.96
N LEU A 49 35.38 -15.67 -16.56
CA LEU A 49 35.23 -16.06 -17.96
C LEU A 49 35.82 -15.01 -18.92
N PHE A 50 35.75 -13.73 -18.56
CA PHE A 50 36.41 -12.67 -19.31
C PHE A 50 37.94 -12.77 -19.23
N ALA A 51 38.50 -13.02 -18.04
CA ALA A 51 39.93 -13.25 -17.85
C ALA A 51 40.44 -14.49 -18.60
N ALA A 52 39.58 -15.51 -18.78
CA ALA A 52 39.87 -16.71 -19.58
C ALA A 52 39.72 -16.50 -21.11
N GLY A 53 39.44 -15.27 -21.57
CA GLY A 53 39.41 -14.92 -23.00
C GLY A 53 38.10 -15.22 -23.73
N HIS A 54 37.01 -15.53 -23.01
CA HIS A 54 35.71 -15.77 -23.66
C HIS A 54 35.08 -14.47 -24.21
N THR A 55 34.38 -14.58 -25.34
CA THR A 55 33.64 -13.46 -25.93
C THR A 55 32.42 -13.08 -25.10
N PHE A 56 32.01 -11.82 -25.11
CA PHE A 56 30.83 -11.33 -24.36
C PHE A 56 29.55 -12.17 -24.61
N SER A 57 29.35 -12.66 -25.84
CA SER A 57 28.20 -13.51 -26.21
C SER A 57 28.29 -14.92 -25.61
N ALA A 58 29.50 -15.49 -25.51
CA ALA A 58 29.70 -16.78 -24.86
C ALA A 58 29.46 -16.68 -23.34
N ILE A 59 29.98 -15.62 -22.72
CA ILE A 59 29.78 -15.33 -21.29
C ILE A 59 28.29 -15.16 -20.98
N ALA A 60 27.57 -14.35 -21.78
CA ALA A 60 26.13 -14.11 -21.61
C ALA A 60 25.32 -15.42 -21.61
N ARG A 61 25.60 -16.31 -22.56
CA ARG A 61 24.93 -17.61 -22.69
C ARG A 61 25.27 -18.57 -21.54
N GLN A 62 26.51 -18.56 -21.06
CA GLN A 62 26.97 -19.46 -20.00
C GLN A 62 26.50 -19.04 -18.60
N VAL A 63 26.42 -17.73 -18.33
CA VAL A 63 25.97 -17.20 -17.03
C VAL A 63 24.45 -16.98 -16.99
N GLY A 64 23.78 -16.99 -18.15
CA GLY A 64 22.34 -16.75 -18.26
C GLY A 64 21.96 -15.27 -18.09
N LEU A 65 22.80 -14.36 -18.59
CA LEU A 65 22.61 -12.91 -18.53
C LEU A 65 22.45 -12.31 -19.93
N ALA A 66 21.81 -11.14 -20.01
CA ALA A 66 21.76 -10.40 -21.26
C ALA A 66 23.16 -9.89 -21.64
N ARG A 67 23.51 -9.90 -22.93
CA ARG A 67 24.80 -9.39 -23.45
C ARG A 67 25.06 -7.95 -23.02
N SER A 68 24.03 -7.10 -22.98
CA SER A 68 24.10 -5.71 -22.52
C SER A 68 24.60 -5.62 -21.08
N THR A 69 24.11 -6.50 -20.19
CA THR A 69 24.51 -6.58 -18.79
C THR A 69 25.97 -7.01 -18.64
N VAL A 70 26.41 -8.03 -19.37
CA VAL A 70 27.82 -8.48 -19.36
C VAL A 70 28.75 -7.37 -19.84
N THR A 71 28.36 -6.68 -20.92
CA THR A 71 29.12 -5.55 -21.48
C THR A 71 29.19 -4.38 -20.49
N GLU A 72 28.09 -4.03 -19.82
CA GLU A 72 28.05 -2.98 -18.81
C GLU A 72 28.93 -3.31 -17.59
N TRP A 73 28.87 -4.56 -17.11
CA TRP A 73 29.62 -4.99 -15.91
C TRP A 73 31.13 -4.94 -16.14
N LEU A 74 31.59 -5.41 -17.30
CA LEU A 74 33.02 -5.45 -17.62
C LEU A 74 33.57 -4.06 -17.99
N ARG A 75 32.73 -3.13 -18.47
CA ARG A 75 33.12 -1.73 -18.70
C ARG A 75 33.27 -0.90 -17.43
N ARG A 76 32.60 -1.27 -16.34
CA ARG A 76 32.55 -0.49 -15.09
C ARG A 76 33.67 -0.82 -14.09
N GLU A 77 34.61 -1.70 -14.44
CA GLU A 77 35.70 -2.17 -13.56
C GLU A 77 35.25 -2.42 -12.11
N GLY A 78 34.13 -3.12 -11.92
CA GLY A 78 33.61 -3.35 -10.57
C GLY A 78 32.21 -3.96 -10.52
N PHE A 79 31.91 -4.58 -9.38
CA PHE A 79 30.58 -5.13 -9.10
C PHE A 79 29.52 -4.01 -9.10
N PRO A 80 28.48 -4.07 -9.95
CA PRO A 80 27.46 -3.03 -9.98
C PRO A 80 26.56 -3.13 -8.77
N ILE A 81 26.85 -2.30 -7.77
CA ILE A 81 25.97 -2.06 -6.63
C ILE A 81 24.72 -1.34 -7.16
N ARG A 82 23.52 -1.81 -6.77
CA ARG A 82 22.28 -1.10 -7.10
C ARG A 82 22.31 0.29 -6.43
N GLN A 83 22.46 1.34 -7.23
CA GLN A 83 22.47 2.74 -6.83
C GLN A 83 21.06 3.31 -6.58
N THR A 84 20.17 2.55 -5.94
CA THR A 84 18.81 3.08 -5.66
C THR A 84 18.71 3.46 -4.19
N PRO A 85 18.72 4.76 -3.86
CA PRO A 85 18.46 5.18 -2.50
C PRO A 85 17.02 4.81 -2.10
N PRO A 86 16.73 4.64 -0.79
CA PRO A 86 15.36 4.70 -0.30
C PRO A 86 14.72 6.04 -0.71
N SER A 87 13.76 5.98 -1.63
CA SER A 87 13.25 7.12 -2.41
C SER A 87 12.63 8.25 -1.58
N SER A 88 12.28 8.02 -0.32
CA SER A 88 11.69 9.04 0.56
C SER A 88 12.73 9.92 1.26
N LEU A 89 13.99 9.48 1.37
CA LEU A 89 15.07 10.23 2.03
C LEU A 89 15.90 11.07 1.07
N THR A 90 15.78 10.78 -0.23
CA THR A 90 16.44 11.56 -1.29
C THR A 90 16.01 13.04 -1.27
N ARG A 91 14.76 13.36 -0.90
CA ARG A 91 14.28 14.76 -0.75
C ARG A 91 14.99 15.55 0.35
N HIS A 92 15.57 14.83 1.33
CA HIS A 92 16.21 15.39 2.50
C HIS A 92 17.73 15.26 2.43
N ALA A 93 18.28 14.88 1.28
CA ALA A 93 19.70 14.56 1.12
C ALA A 93 20.61 15.75 1.46
N THR A 94 20.22 16.96 1.09
CA THR A 94 20.94 18.21 1.38
C THR A 94 21.01 18.49 2.87
N LEU A 95 19.89 18.35 3.59
CA LEU A 95 19.84 18.49 5.05
C LEU A 95 20.66 17.43 5.76
N ILE A 96 20.55 16.17 5.34
CA ILE A 96 21.34 15.07 5.91
C ILE A 96 22.84 15.33 5.72
N ARG A 97 23.25 15.80 4.54
CA ARG A 97 24.64 16.20 4.26
C ARG A 97 25.09 17.38 5.13
N ALA A 98 24.27 18.42 5.25
CA ALA A 98 24.56 19.59 6.08
C ALA A 98 24.74 19.20 7.55
N SER A 99 23.90 18.30 8.08
CA SER A 99 24.04 17.75 9.43
C SER A 99 25.30 16.88 9.58
N MET A 100 25.64 16.07 8.56
CA MET A 100 26.86 15.25 8.57
C MET A 100 28.16 16.06 8.48
N ALA A 101 28.11 17.29 7.97
CA ALA A 101 29.25 18.21 7.88
C ALA A 101 29.54 18.94 9.20
N GLN A 102 28.65 18.87 10.19
CA GLN A 102 28.88 19.43 11.52
C GLN A 102 29.91 18.58 12.28
N ARG A 103 30.60 19.16 13.28
CA ARG A 103 31.64 18.47 14.03
C ARG A 103 31.11 17.35 14.94
N GLU A 104 29.88 17.49 15.41
CA GLU A 104 29.20 16.50 16.25
C GLU A 104 27.83 16.20 15.68
N TRP A 105 27.60 14.96 15.26
CA TRP A 105 26.31 14.54 14.73
C TRP A 105 26.03 13.08 15.03
N THR A 106 24.75 12.77 15.24
CA THR A 106 24.25 11.42 15.42
C THR A 106 23.10 11.14 14.46
N VAL A 107 22.92 9.87 14.10
CA VAL A 107 21.79 9.44 13.25
C VAL A 107 20.45 9.75 13.92
N THR A 108 20.39 9.74 15.26
CA THR A 108 19.21 10.11 16.04
C THR A 108 18.82 11.56 15.86
N GLN A 109 19.77 12.49 15.98
CA GLN A 109 19.51 13.92 15.73
C GLN A 109 19.02 14.16 14.30
N ILE A 110 19.66 13.52 13.31
CA ILE A 110 19.22 13.60 11.91
C ILE A 110 17.78 13.09 11.77
N TYR A 111 17.44 11.96 12.39
CA TYR A 111 16.08 11.42 12.34
C TYR A 111 15.05 12.36 12.97
N ASP A 112 15.34 12.91 14.14
CA ASP A 112 14.41 13.82 14.84
C ASP A 112 14.17 15.10 14.04
N THR A 113 15.21 15.68 13.44
CA THR A 113 15.08 16.82 12.52
C THR A 113 14.25 16.47 11.28
N LEU A 114 14.41 15.27 10.72
CA LEU A 114 13.62 14.83 9.57
C LEU A 114 12.14 14.66 9.91
N VAL A 115 11.83 14.09 11.09
CA VAL A 115 10.45 13.92 11.56
C VAL A 115 9.76 15.29 11.72
N GLN A 116 10.46 16.29 12.27
CA GLN A 116 9.96 17.65 12.38
C GLN A 116 9.65 18.29 11.01
N GLN A 117 10.34 17.88 9.95
CA GLN A 117 10.08 18.31 8.57
C GLN A 117 9.10 17.40 7.80
N GLY A 118 8.31 16.60 8.52
CA GLY A 118 7.27 15.75 7.93
C GLY A 118 7.82 14.49 7.26
N TYR A 119 8.90 13.90 7.79
CA TYR A 119 9.31 12.55 7.43
C TYR A 119 8.52 11.52 8.24
N GLU A 120 7.71 10.69 7.56
CA GLU A 120 6.90 9.64 8.17
C GLU A 120 7.56 8.24 8.12
N GLY A 121 8.81 8.16 7.66
CA GLY A 121 9.51 6.89 7.50
C GLY A 121 10.20 6.41 8.78
N ALA A 122 10.74 5.19 8.73
CA ALA A 122 11.41 4.58 9.88
C ALA A 122 12.85 5.08 10.07
N PHE A 123 13.31 5.11 11.32
CA PHE A 123 14.71 5.39 11.71
C PHE A 123 15.72 4.50 10.97
N SER A 124 15.40 3.22 10.79
CA SER A 124 16.25 2.26 10.06
C SER A 124 16.52 2.69 8.61
N GLY A 125 15.57 3.41 7.98
CA GLY A 125 15.78 4.01 6.67
C GLY A 125 16.83 5.12 6.69
N VAL A 126 16.78 5.99 7.70
CA VAL A 126 17.75 7.09 7.88
C VAL A 126 19.15 6.55 8.16
N SER A 127 19.25 5.56 9.05
CA SER A 127 20.53 4.90 9.34
C SER A 127 21.16 4.23 8.11
N ALA A 128 20.35 3.52 7.32
CA ALA A 128 20.80 2.91 6.07
C ALA A 128 21.24 3.97 5.03
N TYR A 129 20.51 5.09 4.95
CA TYR A 129 20.82 6.18 4.03
C TYR A 129 22.11 6.93 4.42
N VAL A 130 22.32 7.20 5.71
CA VAL A 130 23.56 7.81 6.22
C VAL A 130 24.75 6.89 5.97
N THR A 131 24.59 5.57 6.18
CA THR A 131 25.64 4.59 5.87
C THR A 131 25.97 4.59 4.38
N TRP A 132 24.95 4.66 3.53
CA TRP A 132 25.12 4.77 2.08
C TRP A 132 25.86 6.06 1.68
N LEU A 133 25.58 7.21 2.29
CA LEU A 133 26.35 8.44 2.05
C LEU A 133 27.82 8.31 2.52
N ARG A 134 28.08 7.62 3.64
CA ARG A 134 29.44 7.35 4.15
C ARG A 134 30.25 6.43 3.24
N GLU A 135 29.60 5.52 2.51
CA GLU A 135 30.22 4.66 1.51
C GLU A 135 30.62 5.42 0.21
N GLY A 136 30.45 6.75 0.18
CA GLY A 136 30.86 7.60 -0.94
C GLY A 136 29.81 7.69 -2.07
N HIS A 137 28.60 7.20 -1.83
CA HIS A 137 27.54 7.28 -2.84
C HIS A 137 26.91 8.68 -2.86
N GLU A 138 26.68 9.21 -4.06
CA GLU A 138 26.03 10.50 -4.25
C GLU A 138 24.54 10.33 -4.59
N PRO A 139 23.64 11.13 -3.97
CA PRO A 139 22.25 11.21 -4.39
C PRO A 139 22.18 11.76 -5.83
N PRO A 140 21.16 11.39 -6.61
CA PRO A 140 20.99 11.91 -7.98
C PRO A 140 20.97 13.44 -7.97
N ALA A 141 21.51 14.11 -9.00
CA ALA A 141 21.56 15.57 -9.11
C ALA A 141 20.19 16.27 -8.94
N THR A 142 19.09 15.57 -9.19
CA THR A 142 17.72 16.03 -8.92
C THR A 142 17.42 16.25 -7.44
N ALA A 143 18.20 15.65 -6.53
CA ALA A 143 18.07 15.79 -5.07
C ALA A 143 18.60 17.14 -4.55
N ASP A 144 19.53 17.77 -5.27
CA ASP A 144 20.07 19.09 -4.95
C ASP A 144 19.16 20.23 -5.43
N GLN A 145 18.08 19.89 -6.15
CA GLN A 145 17.08 20.84 -6.63
C GLN A 145 15.80 20.76 -5.77
N PRO A 146 15.64 21.64 -4.76
CA PRO A 146 14.40 21.71 -4.00
C PRO A 146 13.23 22.01 -4.94
N GLY A 147 12.27 21.07 -5.03
CA GLY A 147 11.04 21.22 -5.82
C GLY A 147 10.91 20.33 -7.06
N LEU A 148 11.96 19.61 -7.48
CA LEU A 148 11.94 18.81 -8.73
C LEU A 148 11.72 17.32 -8.56
N THR A 149 11.62 16.79 -7.33
CA THR A 149 11.09 15.44 -7.14
C THR A 149 9.57 15.51 -7.21
N PRO A 150 8.91 15.06 -8.29
CA PRO A 150 7.46 14.95 -8.26
C PRO A 150 7.11 14.04 -7.09
N VAL A 151 6.31 14.53 -6.15
CA VAL A 151 5.64 13.66 -5.18
C VAL A 151 4.89 12.67 -6.04
N ARG A 152 5.40 11.44 -6.14
CA ARG A 152 4.77 10.40 -6.94
C ARG A 152 3.52 10.03 -6.17
N GLU A 153 2.41 10.71 -6.48
CA GLU A 153 1.13 10.44 -5.86
C GLU A 153 0.87 8.94 -5.97
N LYS A 154 0.55 8.32 -4.83
CA LYS A 154 0.26 6.90 -4.78
C LYS A 154 -0.86 6.62 -5.77
N ARG A 155 -0.59 5.77 -6.76
CA ARG A 155 -1.63 5.32 -7.69
C ARG A 155 -2.77 4.71 -6.91
N LEU A 156 -3.99 5.15 -7.20
CA LEU A 156 -5.19 4.60 -6.58
C LEU A 156 -5.36 3.15 -7.02
N GLY A 157 -5.53 2.26 -6.05
CA GLY A 157 -5.89 0.88 -6.32
C GLY A 157 -7.37 0.76 -6.73
N VAL A 158 -7.72 -0.31 -7.43
CA VAL A 158 -9.11 -0.59 -7.87
C VAL A 158 -10.09 -0.50 -6.70
N ARG A 159 -9.74 -1.07 -5.54
CA ARG A 159 -10.57 -1.01 -4.33
C ARG A 159 -10.76 0.39 -3.80
N GLU A 160 -9.72 1.21 -3.83
CA GLU A 160 -9.79 2.62 -3.38
C GLU A 160 -10.72 3.41 -4.31
N VAL A 161 -10.64 3.18 -5.63
CA VAL A 161 -11.55 3.80 -6.61
C VAL A 161 -13.00 3.34 -6.40
N SER A 162 -13.26 2.03 -6.31
CA SER A 162 -14.61 1.53 -6.06
C SER A 162 -15.21 2.08 -4.75
N TRP A 163 -14.38 2.19 -3.71
CA TRP A 163 -14.82 2.77 -2.44
C TRP A 163 -15.14 4.27 -2.58
N LEU A 164 -14.31 5.04 -3.27
CA LEU A 164 -14.58 6.46 -3.55
C LEU A 164 -15.89 6.68 -4.32
N PHE A 165 -16.22 5.79 -5.25
CA PHE A 165 -17.45 5.89 -6.04
C PHE A 165 -18.71 5.48 -5.28
N THR A 166 -18.59 4.67 -4.23
CA THR A 166 -19.74 4.14 -3.47
C THR A 166 -19.94 4.85 -2.13
N LEU A 167 -18.92 5.53 -1.62
CA LEU A 167 -18.99 6.24 -0.35
C LEU A 167 -20.00 7.39 -0.43
N ASP A 168 -20.69 7.61 0.67
CA ASP A 168 -21.53 8.78 0.87
C ASP A 168 -20.74 10.09 0.61
N PRO A 169 -21.23 10.99 -0.26
CA PRO A 169 -20.58 12.26 -0.54
C PRO A 169 -20.27 13.08 0.72
N ASP A 170 -21.13 12.99 1.74
CA ASP A 170 -20.98 13.72 3.01
C ASP A 170 -19.81 13.19 3.86
N ARG A 171 -19.28 12.01 3.51
CA ARG A 171 -18.16 11.35 4.20
C ARG A 171 -16.84 11.49 3.43
N LEU A 172 -16.85 12.18 2.28
CA LEU A 172 -15.63 12.43 1.50
C LEU A 172 -14.77 13.49 2.19
N THR A 173 -13.52 13.15 2.48
CA THR A 173 -12.53 14.14 2.94
C THR A 173 -12.12 15.07 1.79
N PRO A 174 -11.58 16.27 2.05
CA PRO A 174 -11.12 17.18 1.00
C PRO A 174 -10.14 16.54 0.00
N GLU A 175 -9.23 15.69 0.49
CA GLU A 175 -8.28 14.97 -0.36
C GLU A 175 -8.98 13.90 -1.21
N MET A 176 -9.97 13.19 -0.65
CA MET A 176 -10.75 12.21 -1.40
C MET A 176 -11.60 12.88 -2.49
N THR A 177 -12.21 14.02 -2.18
CA THR A 177 -12.95 14.84 -3.15
C THR A 177 -12.05 15.34 -4.27
N ARG A 178 -10.84 15.83 -3.96
CA ARG A 178 -9.84 16.22 -4.96
C ARG A 178 -9.51 15.05 -5.90
N ARG A 179 -9.22 13.87 -5.33
CA ARG A 179 -8.88 12.68 -6.12
C ARG A 179 -10.04 12.16 -6.97
N LEU A 180 -11.25 12.14 -6.41
CA LEU A 180 -12.45 11.75 -7.13
C LEU A 180 -12.69 12.67 -8.33
N ARG A 181 -12.58 14.00 -8.13
CA ARG A 181 -12.70 14.98 -9.22
C ARG A 181 -11.69 14.71 -10.34
N LEU A 182 -10.42 14.49 -9.99
CA LEU A 182 -9.39 14.15 -10.97
C LEU A 182 -9.69 12.86 -11.77
N LEU A 183 -10.30 11.86 -11.14
CA LEU A 183 -10.70 10.63 -11.82
C LEU A 183 -11.89 10.86 -12.77
N VAL A 184 -12.90 11.57 -12.28
CA VAL A 184 -14.14 11.86 -13.01
C VAL A 184 -13.86 12.75 -14.21
N ASP A 185 -13.05 13.80 -14.05
CA ASP A 185 -12.79 14.77 -15.12
C ASP A 185 -11.92 14.20 -16.25
N ARG A 186 -11.09 13.20 -15.95
CA ARG A 186 -10.22 12.57 -16.97
C ARG A 186 -10.87 11.43 -17.73
N TRP A 187 -12.00 10.93 -17.27
CA TRP A 187 -12.73 9.86 -17.93
C TRP A 187 -14.03 10.43 -18.52
N PRO A 188 -14.23 10.40 -19.85
CA PRO A 188 -15.41 10.99 -20.49
C PRO A 188 -16.77 10.57 -19.90
N GLN A 189 -16.88 9.34 -19.39
CA GLN A 189 -18.12 8.82 -18.77
C GLN A 189 -18.09 8.85 -17.23
N GLY A 190 -17.04 9.42 -16.64
CA GLY A 190 -16.80 9.37 -15.19
C GLY A 190 -17.89 10.05 -14.37
N GLN A 191 -18.39 11.20 -14.85
CA GLN A 191 -19.39 11.97 -14.11
C GLN A 191 -20.75 11.27 -14.15
N ALA A 192 -21.16 10.76 -15.31
CA ALA A 192 -22.36 9.97 -15.47
C ALA A 192 -22.30 8.67 -14.65
N THR A 193 -21.16 7.98 -14.67
CA THR A 193 -20.92 6.78 -13.86
C THR A 193 -21.06 7.07 -12.37
N TYR A 194 -20.37 8.10 -11.90
CA TYR A 194 -20.40 8.47 -10.49
C TYR A 194 -21.83 8.82 -10.05
N ALA A 195 -22.56 9.60 -10.85
CA ALA A 195 -23.95 9.94 -10.58
C ALA A 195 -24.86 8.69 -10.49
N LEU A 196 -24.76 7.76 -11.44
CA LEU A 196 -25.56 6.53 -11.43
C LEU A 196 -25.23 5.63 -10.23
N ILE A 197 -23.94 5.50 -9.88
CA ILE A 197 -23.54 4.71 -8.71
C ILE A 197 -24.06 5.36 -7.43
N GLN A 198 -23.95 6.67 -7.29
CA GLN A 198 -24.43 7.41 -6.11
C GLN A 198 -25.94 7.38 -5.97
N GLN A 199 -26.68 7.50 -7.07
CA GLN A 199 -28.14 7.33 -7.07
C GLN A 199 -28.52 5.94 -6.55
N LEU A 200 -27.85 4.88 -7.04
CA LEU A 200 -28.13 3.53 -6.59
C LEU A 200 -27.75 3.30 -5.12
N THR A 201 -26.55 3.71 -4.70
CA THR A 201 -26.12 3.51 -3.31
C THR A 201 -26.96 4.31 -2.33
N SER A 202 -27.41 5.50 -2.72
CA SER A 202 -28.36 6.30 -1.94
C SER A 202 -29.72 5.58 -1.82
N LEU A 203 -30.28 5.10 -2.94
CA LEU A 203 -31.53 4.35 -2.96
C LEU A 203 -31.49 3.14 -2.01
N LEU A 204 -30.41 2.35 -2.08
CA LEU A 204 -30.23 1.16 -1.23
C LEU A 204 -29.98 1.51 0.24
N ARG A 205 -29.35 2.65 0.53
CA ARG A 205 -29.05 3.08 1.91
C ARG A 205 -30.27 3.68 2.60
N GLN A 206 -31.05 4.48 1.87
CA GLN A 206 -32.21 5.18 2.41
C GLN A 206 -33.45 4.29 2.47
N ALA A 207 -33.55 3.29 1.59
CA ALA A 207 -34.68 2.36 1.50
C ALA A 207 -36.06 3.07 1.60
N PRO A 208 -36.33 4.05 0.71
CA PRO A 208 -37.54 4.85 0.80
C PRO A 208 -38.79 4.02 0.48
N THR A 209 -39.93 4.39 1.04
CA THR A 209 -41.24 3.74 0.78
C THR A 209 -41.63 3.73 -0.71
N SER A 210 -41.13 4.70 -1.49
CA SER A 210 -41.31 4.76 -2.96
C SER A 210 -40.11 4.20 -3.74
N GLY A 211 -39.43 3.21 -3.17
CA GLY A 211 -38.18 2.65 -3.70
C GLY A 211 -38.32 2.01 -5.08
N SER A 212 -39.45 1.37 -5.37
CA SER A 212 -39.74 0.75 -6.66
C SER A 212 -39.74 1.74 -7.84
N ALA A 213 -40.37 2.91 -7.67
CA ALA A 213 -40.42 3.93 -8.70
C ALA A 213 -39.03 4.51 -9.00
N LEU A 214 -38.23 4.75 -7.95
CA LEU A 214 -36.84 5.21 -8.07
C LEU A 214 -35.93 4.14 -8.67
N LEU A 215 -36.16 2.86 -8.36
CA LEU A 215 -35.43 1.76 -8.97
C LEU A 215 -35.75 1.66 -10.47
N ALA A 216 -37.01 1.81 -10.86
CA ALA A 216 -37.42 1.77 -12.25
C ALA A 216 -36.79 2.90 -13.07
N SER A 217 -36.78 4.14 -12.53
CA SER A 217 -36.13 5.27 -13.19
C SER A 217 -34.63 5.09 -13.29
N TRP A 218 -33.99 4.56 -12.24
CA TRP A 218 -32.57 4.24 -12.26
C TRP A 218 -32.23 3.16 -13.29
N ILE A 219 -33.03 2.09 -13.39
CA ILE A 219 -32.85 1.03 -14.40
C ILE A 219 -32.91 1.63 -15.81
N GLN A 220 -33.87 2.51 -16.08
CA GLN A 220 -33.98 3.16 -17.38
C GLN A 220 -32.73 4.01 -17.68
N ALA A 221 -32.31 4.85 -16.73
CA ALA A 221 -31.09 5.64 -16.88
C ALA A 221 -29.83 4.77 -17.08
N ALA A 222 -29.75 3.61 -16.41
CA ALA A 222 -28.67 2.66 -16.57
C ALA A 222 -28.65 2.02 -17.98
N LEU A 223 -29.83 1.71 -18.54
CA LEU A 223 -29.97 1.16 -19.90
C LEU A 223 -29.60 2.21 -20.97
N ASP A 224 -29.97 3.46 -20.76
CA ASP A 224 -29.72 4.56 -21.70
C ASP A 224 -28.31 5.18 -21.57
N SER A 225 -27.55 4.75 -20.56
CA SER A 225 -26.25 5.34 -20.20
C SER A 225 -25.12 5.20 -21.24
N GLY A 226 -25.27 4.31 -22.22
CA GLY A 226 -24.21 3.98 -23.18
C GLY A 226 -23.00 3.25 -22.59
N MET A 227 -23.07 2.84 -21.31
CA MET A 227 -21.99 2.16 -20.60
C MET A 227 -22.31 0.67 -20.45
N MET A 228 -21.55 -0.19 -21.13
CA MET A 228 -21.89 -1.61 -21.31
C MET A 228 -22.06 -2.36 -19.97
N GLU A 229 -21.21 -2.06 -18.99
CA GLU A 229 -21.19 -2.67 -17.67
C GLU A 229 -22.41 -2.24 -16.83
N ILE A 230 -22.77 -0.96 -16.90
CA ILE A 230 -23.94 -0.40 -16.19
C ILE A 230 -25.23 -0.85 -16.87
N GLN A 231 -25.28 -0.91 -18.19
CA GLN A 231 -26.41 -1.48 -18.93
C GLN A 231 -26.62 -2.95 -18.56
N ARG A 232 -25.55 -3.74 -18.44
CA ARG A 232 -25.63 -5.13 -18.00
C ARG A 232 -26.20 -5.25 -16.59
N LEU A 233 -25.78 -4.37 -15.68
CA LEU A 233 -26.32 -4.29 -14.33
C LEU A 233 -27.82 -3.94 -14.35
N GLY A 234 -28.21 -2.92 -15.12
CA GLY A 234 -29.61 -2.51 -15.30
C GLY A 234 -30.48 -3.65 -15.85
N ARG A 235 -29.98 -4.42 -16.83
CA ARG A 235 -30.69 -5.61 -17.35
C ARG A 235 -30.87 -6.69 -16.28
N SER A 236 -29.85 -6.94 -15.45
CA SER A 236 -29.96 -7.87 -14.33
C SER A 236 -31.01 -7.41 -13.33
N PHE A 237 -31.01 -6.12 -12.99
CA PHE A 237 -31.95 -5.55 -12.04
C PHE A 237 -33.38 -5.55 -12.58
N LYS A 238 -33.54 -5.32 -13.89
CA LYS A 238 -34.84 -5.46 -14.56
C LYS A 238 -35.39 -6.88 -14.48
N LYS A 239 -34.52 -7.90 -14.63
CA LYS A 239 -34.91 -9.30 -14.49
C LYS A 239 -35.37 -9.63 -13.06
N ASP A 240 -34.65 -9.11 -12.07
CA ASP A 240 -34.91 -9.37 -10.65
C ASP A 240 -35.73 -8.26 -9.97
N PHE A 241 -36.46 -7.45 -10.76
CA PHE A 241 -37.08 -6.20 -10.30
C PHE A 241 -37.98 -6.40 -9.09
N ALA A 242 -38.90 -7.37 -9.14
CA ALA A 242 -39.82 -7.64 -8.05
C ALA A 242 -39.09 -8.03 -6.75
N ALA A 243 -38.01 -8.80 -6.85
CA ALA A 243 -37.22 -9.21 -5.69
C ALA A 243 -36.46 -8.02 -5.07
N ILE A 244 -35.89 -7.16 -5.91
CA ILE A 244 -35.15 -5.97 -5.45
C ILE A 244 -36.13 -4.95 -4.84
N CYS A 245 -37.29 -4.71 -5.44
CA CYS A 245 -38.34 -3.87 -4.84
C CYS A 245 -38.75 -4.40 -3.47
N GLY A 246 -39.00 -5.72 -3.37
CA GLY A 246 -39.28 -6.36 -2.10
C GLY A 246 -38.17 -6.15 -1.07
N ALA A 247 -36.89 -6.19 -1.48
CA ALA A 247 -35.77 -5.93 -0.58
C ALA A 247 -35.64 -4.45 -0.15
N ILE A 248 -36.07 -3.50 -0.98
CA ILE A 248 -36.00 -2.05 -0.67
C ILE A 248 -37.18 -1.60 0.19
N GLU A 249 -38.38 -2.09 -0.09
CA GLU A 249 -39.62 -1.61 0.53
C GLU A 249 -40.02 -2.42 1.77
N SER A 250 -39.52 -3.65 1.90
CA SER A 250 -39.78 -4.50 3.07
C SER A 250 -39.02 -4.00 4.30
N PRO A 251 -39.69 -3.89 5.47
CA PRO A 251 -38.98 -3.67 6.73
C PRO A 251 -38.19 -4.92 7.19
N TRP A 252 -38.47 -6.09 6.59
CA TRP A 252 -37.84 -7.35 6.91
C TRP A 252 -36.67 -7.65 5.96
N SER A 253 -35.51 -7.96 6.54
CA SER A 253 -34.32 -8.38 5.82
C SER A 253 -33.84 -9.75 6.28
N ASN A 254 -33.62 -10.65 5.32
CA ASN A 254 -32.97 -11.94 5.59
C ASN A 254 -31.44 -11.82 5.68
N GLY A 255 -30.86 -10.63 5.49
CA GLY A 255 -29.41 -10.45 5.42
C GLY A 255 -28.67 -10.91 6.68
N GLN A 256 -29.23 -10.68 7.87
CA GLN A 256 -28.64 -11.16 9.12
C GLN A 256 -28.66 -12.69 9.20
N THR A 257 -29.80 -13.31 8.88
CA THR A 257 -29.95 -14.76 8.87
C THR A 257 -29.01 -15.40 7.86
N GLU A 258 -28.96 -14.88 6.64
CA GLU A 258 -28.03 -15.33 5.59
C GLU A 258 -26.57 -15.14 6.00
N GLY A 259 -26.23 -14.05 6.69
CA GLY A 259 -24.91 -13.81 7.26
C GLY A 259 -24.51 -14.88 8.28
N GLN A 260 -25.42 -15.24 9.20
CA GLN A 260 -25.18 -16.31 10.17
C GLN A 260 -25.05 -17.68 9.49
N VAL A 261 -25.91 -17.98 8.51
CA VAL A 261 -25.83 -19.20 7.71
C VAL A 261 -24.52 -19.26 6.93
N HIS A 262 -24.06 -18.14 6.38
CA HIS A 262 -22.78 -18.05 5.67
C HIS A 262 -21.60 -18.27 6.64
N ARG A 263 -21.60 -17.63 7.81
CA ARG A 263 -20.58 -17.83 8.87
C ARG A 263 -20.51 -19.30 9.27
N LEU A 264 -21.65 -19.93 9.52
CA LEU A 264 -21.74 -21.36 9.84
C LEU A 264 -21.15 -22.22 8.70
N LYS A 265 -21.56 -21.97 7.45
CA LYS A 265 -21.05 -22.69 6.26
C LYS A 265 -19.55 -22.51 6.12
N LEU A 266 -19.02 -21.32 6.39
CA LEU A 266 -17.59 -21.02 6.29
C LEU A 266 -16.79 -21.78 7.34
N ILE A 267 -17.25 -21.79 8.61
CA ILE A 267 -16.63 -22.58 9.68
C ILE A 267 -16.67 -24.07 9.33
N LYS A 268 -17.80 -24.59 8.85
CA LYS A 268 -17.92 -25.98 8.41
C LYS A 268 -16.95 -26.31 7.26
N ARG A 269 -16.78 -25.40 6.29
CA ARG A 269 -15.84 -25.55 5.16
C ARG A 269 -14.38 -25.49 5.60
N GLN A 270 -14.01 -24.64 6.57
CA GLN A 270 -12.66 -24.60 7.16
C GLN A 270 -12.29 -25.93 7.82
N MET A 271 -13.28 -26.70 8.26
CA MET A 271 -13.11 -28.03 8.85
C MET A 271 -13.22 -29.17 7.84
N TYR A 272 -13.22 -28.86 6.54
CA TYR A 272 -13.37 -29.84 5.45
C TYR A 272 -14.61 -30.73 5.59
N GLY A 273 -15.67 -30.23 6.23
CA GLY A 273 -16.90 -31.00 6.48
C GLY A 273 -16.77 -32.11 7.52
N ARG A 274 -15.63 -32.22 8.24
CA ARG A 274 -15.36 -33.29 9.22
C ARG A 274 -15.80 -32.97 10.65
N ALA A 275 -16.48 -31.85 10.86
CA ALA A 275 -16.98 -31.46 12.17
C ALA A 275 -18.30 -32.19 12.48
N ASN A 276 -18.33 -32.94 13.58
CA ASN A 276 -19.59 -33.35 14.19
C ASN A 276 -20.30 -32.12 14.81
N LEU A 277 -21.57 -32.26 15.20
CA LEU A 277 -22.38 -31.13 15.68
C LEU A 277 -21.77 -30.45 16.90
N ASP A 278 -21.24 -31.22 17.86
CA ASP A 278 -20.63 -30.68 19.08
C ASP A 278 -19.41 -29.82 18.78
N LEU A 279 -18.50 -30.31 17.92
CA LEU A 279 -17.31 -29.58 17.52
C LEU A 279 -17.65 -28.33 16.71
N LEU A 280 -18.67 -28.41 15.85
CA LEU A 280 -19.16 -27.26 15.10
C LEU A 280 -19.73 -26.20 16.05
N LYS A 281 -20.53 -26.60 17.04
CA LYS A 281 -21.09 -25.71 18.06
C LYS A 281 -19.99 -25.01 18.85
N CYS A 282 -18.98 -25.75 19.32
CA CYS A 282 -17.83 -25.16 20.02
C CYS A 282 -17.12 -24.11 19.17
N ARG A 283 -16.84 -24.39 17.89
CA ARG A 283 -16.15 -23.42 17.02
C ARG A 283 -16.99 -22.20 16.68
N VAL A 284 -18.30 -22.35 16.52
CA VAL A 284 -19.21 -21.23 16.25
C VAL A 284 -19.32 -20.31 17.47
N LEU A 285 -19.27 -20.84 18.69
CA LEU A 285 -19.30 -20.04 19.92
C LEU A 285 -17.96 -19.34 20.22
N LEU A 286 -16.83 -19.89 19.75
CA LEU A 286 -15.49 -19.35 20.00
C LEU A 286 -14.96 -18.40 18.90
N ALA A 287 -15.63 -18.27 17.76
CA ALA A 287 -15.19 -17.47 16.61
C ALA A 287 -15.75 -16.05 16.62
#